data_AF-A0A3P8MF81-F1
#
_entry.id   AF-A0A3P8MF81-F1
#
_cell.length_a   1.000
_cell.length_b   1.000
_cell.length_c   1.000
_cell.angle_alpha   90.00
_cell.angle_beta   90.00
_cell.angle_gamma   90.00
#
_symmetry.space_group_name_H-M   'P 1'
#
loop_
_entity.id
_entity.type
_entity.pdbx_description
1 polymer ?
#
loop_
_entity_poly.entity_id
_entity_poly.type
_entity_poly.pdbx_seq_one_letter_code
_entity_poly.pdbx_strand_id
1 'polypeptide(L)'
;MNFKLFLPGESKSSTLIPFVTELQEIYNINSATIVAKNEICTKKNIEALRQIGWELINNTTAVVKNKKQSGLISTKLKDLKDSELRELYSREDLIRNTWSFLKNELFVTSRISLSAEHVDKYSCLCLMSLMVLRYTIYIINSELGLQGKNKFTESKLNDIAMGVIRIIILTDGVETDSFKFSNSHTDEIWNLYESIKKCLLNKYPQIENNK
;
A
#
# COMPACT_ATOMS: atom_id res chain seq x y z
N MET A 1 16.50 9.90 10.19
CA MET A 1 15.35 9.00 9.95
C MET A 1 15.90 7.59 10.09
N ASN A 2 15.69 6.95 11.24
CA ASN A 2 16.28 5.63 11.53
C ASN A 2 15.28 4.56 11.11
N PHE A 3 15.56 3.90 9.99
CA PHE A 3 14.79 2.73 9.56
C PHE A 3 15.59 1.48 9.86
N LYS A 4 14.96 0.52 10.53
CA LYS A 4 15.53 -0.80 10.76
C LYS A 4 15.02 -1.76 9.69
N LEU A 5 15.89 -2.11 8.75
CA LEU A 5 15.63 -3.15 7.76
C LEU A 5 16.06 -4.49 8.34
N PHE A 6 15.14 -5.44 8.45
CA PHE A 6 15.48 -6.82 8.76
C PHE A 6 15.91 -7.53 7.48
N LEU A 7 17.06 -8.22 7.51
CA LEU A 7 17.49 -8.99 6.35
C LEU A 7 16.51 -10.15 6.08
N PRO A 8 16.40 -10.64 4.83
CA PRO A 8 15.55 -11.78 4.50
C PRO A 8 15.88 -12.98 5.41
N GLY A 9 14.88 -13.47 6.15
CA GLY A 9 15.04 -14.58 7.11
C GLY A 9 15.39 -14.18 8.54
N GLU A 10 15.62 -12.89 8.82
CA GLU A 10 15.83 -12.39 10.18
C GLU A 10 14.53 -12.08 10.93
N SER A 11 13.40 -11.97 10.21
CA SER A 11 12.06 -11.83 10.78
C SER A 11 11.65 -13.14 11.48
N LYS A 12 12.24 -13.36 12.65
CA LYS A 12 11.92 -14.44 13.57
C LYS A 12 10.84 -13.93 14.52
N SER A 13 10.10 -14.84 15.14
CA SER A 13 9.17 -14.48 16.22
C SER A 13 9.80 -13.56 17.27
N SER A 14 11.10 -13.67 17.53
CA SER A 14 11.85 -12.81 18.46
C SER A 14 11.96 -11.32 18.06
N THR A 15 11.63 -10.93 16.83
CA THR A 15 11.80 -9.55 16.33
C THR A 15 10.65 -8.62 16.68
N LEU A 16 9.47 -9.15 17.00
CA LEU A 16 8.27 -8.35 17.25
C LEU A 16 8.41 -7.43 18.47
N ILE A 17 8.86 -7.98 19.60
CA ILE A 17 8.94 -7.22 20.86
C ILE A 17 9.95 -6.08 20.76
N PRO A 18 11.20 -6.29 20.27
CA PRO A 18 12.12 -5.17 20.03
C PRO A 18 11.54 -4.08 19.14
N PHE A 19 10.79 -4.45 18.09
CA PHE A 19 10.14 -3.48 17.22
C PHE A 19 9.05 -2.68 17.95
N VAL A 20 8.21 -3.33 18.76
CA VAL A 20 7.18 -2.64 19.54
C VAL A 20 7.79 -1.71 20.59
N THR A 21 8.85 -2.14 21.28
CA THR A 21 9.60 -1.27 22.20
C THR A 21 10.15 -0.03 21.50
N GLU A 22 10.71 -0.19 20.30
CA GLU A 22 11.18 0.93 19.48
C GLU A 22 10.05 1.91 19.13
N LEU A 23 8.85 1.40 18.79
CA LEU A 23 7.67 2.24 18.53
C LEU A 23 7.25 3.06 19.76
N GLN A 24 7.34 2.49 20.95
CA GLN A 24 7.02 3.19 22.20
C GLN A 24 8.08 4.25 22.53
N GLU A 25 9.35 3.88 22.50
CA GLU A 25 10.45 4.72 22.98
C GLU A 25 10.81 5.86 22.00
N ILE A 26 10.84 5.57 20.70
CA ILE A 26 11.28 6.54 19.70
C ILE A 26 10.10 7.35 19.15
N TYR A 27 8.96 6.69 18.95
CA TYR A 27 7.83 7.26 18.22
C TYR A 27 6.64 7.62 19.11
N ASN A 28 6.73 7.40 20.44
CA ASN A 28 5.66 7.66 21.41
C ASN A 28 4.32 6.99 21.07
N ILE A 29 4.36 5.86 20.35
CA ILE A 29 3.16 5.08 20.04
C ILE A 29 2.94 4.14 21.22
N ASN A 30 1.93 4.40 22.05
CA ASN A 30 1.70 3.65 23.29
C ASN A 30 0.63 2.56 23.17
N SER A 31 -0.14 2.55 22.07
CA SER A 31 -1.20 1.57 21.82
C SER A 31 -1.37 1.35 20.32
N ALA A 32 -1.38 0.09 19.89
CA ALA A 32 -1.80 -0.30 18.55
C ALA A 32 -2.33 -1.74 18.55
N THR A 33 -3.15 -2.03 17.55
CA THR A 33 -3.57 -3.40 17.24
C THR A 33 -2.64 -3.98 16.19
N ILE A 34 -1.92 -5.04 16.54
CA ILE A 34 -1.00 -5.75 15.65
C ILE A 34 -1.77 -6.85 14.94
N VAL A 35 -1.71 -6.86 13.60
CA VAL A 35 -2.21 -7.96 12.76
C VAL A 35 -1.00 -8.69 12.20
N ALA A 36 -0.85 -9.98 12.52
CA ALA A 36 0.34 -10.74 12.13
C ALA A 36 0.06 -12.21 11.82
N LYS A 37 0.96 -12.82 11.05
CA LYS A 37 0.95 -14.26 10.75
C LYS A 37 1.19 -15.10 12.01
N ASN A 38 0.72 -16.35 11.97
CA ASN A 38 0.86 -17.31 13.08
C ASN A 38 2.32 -17.52 13.53
N GLU A 39 3.28 -17.44 12.61
CA GLU A 39 4.72 -17.57 12.89
C GLU A 39 5.22 -16.51 13.89
N ILE A 40 4.62 -15.32 13.88
CA ILE A 40 4.94 -14.21 14.78
C ILE A 40 4.16 -14.33 16.10
N CYS A 41 3.04 -15.05 16.11
CA CYS A 41 2.13 -15.18 17.24
C CYS A 41 2.57 -16.27 18.25
N THR A 42 3.82 -16.20 18.70
CA THR A 42 4.33 -17.12 19.73
C THR A 42 3.78 -16.78 21.11
N LYS A 43 3.69 -17.77 22.01
CA LYS A 43 3.27 -17.57 23.40
C LYS A 43 4.04 -16.44 24.09
N LYS A 44 5.36 -16.41 23.89
CA LYS A 44 6.25 -15.37 24.42
C LYS A 44 5.84 -13.96 23.96
N ASN A 45 5.55 -13.80 22.68
CA ASN A 45 5.14 -12.51 22.13
C ASN A 45 3.76 -12.09 22.63
N ILE A 46 2.80 -13.01 22.66
CA ILE A 46 1.44 -12.76 23.14
C ILE A 46 1.48 -12.28 24.59
N GLU A 47 2.27 -12.94 25.43
CA GLU A 47 2.39 -12.59 26.85
C GLU A 47 3.09 -11.25 27.05
N ALA A 48 4.18 -10.98 26.32
CA ALA A 48 4.87 -9.71 26.36
C ALA A 48 3.97 -8.53 25.89
N LEU A 49 3.23 -8.70 24.79
CA LEU A 49 2.29 -7.69 24.29
C LEU A 49 1.16 -7.43 25.29
N ARG A 50 0.65 -8.47 25.95
CA ARG A 50 -0.39 -8.33 26.97
C ARG A 50 0.09 -7.51 28.18
N GLN A 51 1.35 -7.68 28.59
CA GLN A 51 1.94 -6.94 29.71
C GLN A 51 2.05 -5.44 29.40
N ILE A 52 2.38 -5.07 28.15
CA ILE A 52 2.48 -3.67 27.72
C ILE A 52 1.14 -3.07 27.26
N GLY A 53 0.06 -3.85 27.28
CA GLY A 53 -1.28 -3.38 26.92
C GLY A 53 -1.58 -3.30 25.41
N TRP A 54 -0.79 -3.97 24.58
CA TRP A 54 -1.00 -4.02 23.13
C TRP A 54 -1.82 -5.24 22.72
N GLU A 55 -2.55 -5.11 21.61
CA GLU A 55 -3.41 -6.16 21.09
C GLU A 55 -2.76 -6.89 19.91
N LEU A 56 -2.92 -8.20 19.85
CA LEU A 56 -2.45 -9.04 18.74
C LEU A 56 -3.59 -9.86 18.15
N ILE A 57 -3.73 -9.81 16.84
CA ILE A 57 -4.74 -10.50 16.05
C ILE A 57 -4.04 -11.43 15.05
N ASN A 58 -4.48 -12.69 14.96
CA ASN A 58 -3.91 -13.70 14.08
C ASN A 58 -4.96 -14.57 13.36
N ASN A 59 -4.68 -14.93 12.12
CA ASN A 59 -5.55 -15.85 11.36
C ASN A 59 -5.19 -17.30 11.71
N THR A 60 -5.77 -17.88 12.77
CA THR A 60 -5.67 -19.32 12.98
C THR A 60 -6.67 -20.08 12.11
N THR A 61 -6.15 -20.92 11.22
CA THR A 61 -6.85 -22.13 10.80
C THR A 61 -6.85 -23.11 11.96
N ALA A 62 -7.87 -23.08 12.82
CA ALA A 62 -8.05 -24.12 13.82
C ALA A 62 -8.44 -25.43 13.12
N VAL A 63 -7.48 -26.34 12.94
CA VAL A 63 -7.76 -27.77 12.78
C VAL A 63 -8.00 -28.32 14.18
N VAL A 64 -9.24 -28.21 14.66
CA VAL A 64 -9.69 -28.97 15.83
C VAL A 64 -10.64 -30.05 15.33
N LYS A 65 -10.35 -31.28 15.75
CA LYS A 65 -11.02 -32.52 15.34
C LYS A 65 -12.55 -32.35 15.33
N ASN A 66 -13.16 -32.77 14.22
CA ASN A 66 -14.59 -32.83 13.92
C ASN A 66 -15.30 -31.50 13.59
N LYS A 67 -15.57 -31.33 12.28
CA LYS A 67 -16.23 -30.21 11.57
C LYS A 67 -15.34 -28.98 11.33
N LYS A 68 -14.95 -28.80 10.05
CA LYS A 68 -14.21 -27.64 9.52
C LYS A 68 -14.96 -26.34 9.82
N GLN A 69 -14.60 -25.67 10.90
CA GLN A 69 -14.88 -24.25 11.10
C GLN A 69 -13.59 -23.58 11.59
N SER A 70 -13.14 -22.58 10.82
CA SER A 70 -11.92 -21.82 11.08
C SER A 70 -12.11 -20.98 12.35
N GLY A 71 -11.55 -21.42 13.47
CA GLY A 71 -11.61 -20.71 14.75
C GLY A 71 -10.40 -19.78 14.97
N LEU A 72 -10.67 -18.48 15.09
CA LEU A 72 -9.68 -17.46 15.45
C LEU A 72 -9.41 -17.45 16.96
N ILE A 73 -8.14 -17.38 17.37
CA ILE A 73 -7.74 -17.23 18.77
C ILE A 73 -7.29 -15.79 19.02
N SER A 74 -8.17 -14.96 19.58
CA SER A 74 -7.82 -13.61 20.03
C SER A 74 -7.57 -13.57 21.53
N THR A 75 -6.62 -12.75 21.98
CA THR A 75 -6.23 -12.68 23.40
C THR A 75 -6.87 -11.55 24.21
N LYS A 76 -7.83 -10.83 23.63
CA LYS A 76 -8.89 -10.02 24.26
C LYS A 76 -9.73 -9.40 23.13
N LEU A 77 -10.71 -10.11 22.57
CA LEU A 77 -11.74 -9.45 21.75
C LEU A 77 -12.90 -9.08 22.68
N LYS A 78 -13.07 -7.78 22.95
CA LYS A 78 -14.41 -7.25 23.15
C LYS A 78 -15.01 -7.06 21.75
N ASP A 79 -16.07 -7.82 21.46
CA ASP A 79 -17.20 -7.41 20.61
C ASP A 79 -16.97 -6.95 19.14
N LEU A 80 -15.92 -7.38 18.43
CA LEU A 80 -15.82 -7.12 16.98
C LEU A 80 -16.68 -8.11 16.17
N LYS A 81 -17.44 -7.61 15.20
CA LYS A 81 -18.26 -8.44 14.30
C LYS A 81 -17.40 -9.15 13.25
N ASP A 82 -17.84 -10.32 12.78
CA ASP A 82 -17.17 -11.10 11.72
C ASP A 82 -16.82 -10.29 10.46
N SER A 83 -17.62 -9.27 10.12
CA SER A 83 -17.37 -8.36 9.00
C SER A 83 -16.14 -7.48 9.24
N GLU A 84 -15.98 -6.94 10.44
CA GLU A 84 -14.87 -6.06 10.82
C GLU A 84 -13.55 -6.85 10.91
N LEU A 85 -13.63 -8.10 11.38
CA LEU A 85 -12.50 -9.03 11.36
C LEU A 85 -12.04 -9.33 9.93
N ARG A 86 -12.96 -9.64 9.01
CA ARG A 86 -12.63 -9.86 7.59
C ARG A 86 -11.98 -8.62 6.96
N GLU A 87 -12.48 -7.44 7.30
CA GLU A 87 -11.88 -6.18 6.84
C GLU A 87 -10.46 -6.01 7.38
N LEU A 88 -10.22 -6.23 8.67
CA LEU A 88 -8.88 -6.16 9.29
C LEU A 88 -7.90 -7.11 8.61
N TYR A 89 -8.31 -8.35 8.30
CA TYR A 89 -7.45 -9.28 7.57
C TYR A 89 -7.19 -8.87 6.12
N SER A 90 -8.16 -8.28 5.44
CA SER A 90 -7.93 -7.74 4.10
C SER A 90 -6.80 -6.69 4.07
N ARG A 91 -6.50 -6.05 5.21
CA ARG A 91 -5.37 -5.12 5.35
C ARG A 91 -4.02 -5.83 5.39
N GLU A 92 -3.93 -7.09 5.84
CA GLU A 92 -2.69 -7.89 5.73
C GLU A 92 -2.38 -8.18 4.24
N ASP A 93 -3.40 -8.57 3.48
CA ASP A 93 -3.28 -8.78 2.04
C ASP A 93 -2.86 -7.49 1.31
N LEU A 94 -3.35 -6.33 1.77
CA LEU A 94 -2.92 -5.03 1.26
C LEU A 94 -1.41 -4.78 1.46
N ILE A 95 -0.87 -5.09 2.64
CA ILE A 95 0.57 -4.94 2.92
C ILE A 95 1.38 -5.87 2.01
N ARG A 96 0.96 -7.14 1.87
CA ARG A 96 1.62 -8.11 0.98
C ARG A 96 1.62 -7.66 -0.47
N ASN A 97 0.48 -7.18 -0.98
CA ASN A 97 0.36 -6.69 -2.35
C ASN A 97 1.22 -5.43 -2.56
N THR A 98 1.28 -4.55 -1.56
CA THR A 98 2.13 -3.35 -1.57
C THR A 98 3.61 -3.72 -1.65
N TRP A 99 4.06 -4.72 -0.87
CA TRP A 99 5.42 -5.22 -0.94
C TRP A 99 5.77 -5.87 -2.28
N SER A 100 4.83 -6.64 -2.85
CA SER A 100 5.00 -7.25 -4.18
C SER A 100 5.19 -6.18 -5.25
N PHE A 101 4.37 -5.11 -5.21
CA PHE A 101 4.49 -3.97 -6.13
C PHE A 101 5.83 -3.24 -5.95
N LEU A 102 6.24 -2.96 -4.71
CA LEU A 102 7.55 -2.34 -4.43
C LEU A 102 8.67 -3.15 -5.08
N LYS A 103 8.69 -4.46 -4.83
CA LYS A 103 9.74 -5.36 -5.33
C LYS A 103 9.76 -5.44 -6.85
N ASN A 104 8.61 -5.69 -7.47
CA ASN A 104 8.55 -6.03 -8.90
C ASN A 104 8.55 -4.80 -9.80
N GLU A 105 7.89 -3.72 -9.40
CA GLU A 105 7.68 -2.55 -10.26
C GLU A 105 8.66 -1.41 -9.96
N LEU A 106 9.02 -1.18 -8.69
CA LEU A 106 9.88 -0.06 -8.29
C LEU A 106 11.34 -0.46 -8.06
N PHE A 107 11.58 -1.64 -7.49
CA PHE A 107 12.93 -2.09 -7.13
C PHE A 107 13.64 -2.76 -8.31
N VAL A 108 12.97 -3.71 -8.98
CA VAL A 108 13.56 -4.47 -10.10
C VAL A 108 13.75 -3.61 -11.36
N THR A 109 13.07 -2.47 -11.47
CA THR A 109 13.26 -1.54 -12.60
C THR A 109 14.55 -0.72 -12.51
N SER A 110 15.32 -0.77 -11.41
CA SER A 110 16.68 -0.21 -11.40
C SER A 110 17.62 -1.11 -12.21
N ARG A 111 17.66 -0.90 -13.53
CA ARG A 111 18.71 -1.41 -14.43
C ARG A 111 20.07 -0.72 -14.21
N ILE A 112 20.29 -0.19 -13.01
CA ILE A 112 21.43 0.64 -12.64
C ILE A 112 22.28 -0.20 -11.69
N SER A 113 23.56 -0.41 -12.01
CA SER A 113 24.52 -0.97 -11.05
C SER A 113 24.71 0.02 -9.91
N LEU A 114 23.93 -0.14 -8.85
CA LEU A 114 24.05 0.66 -7.63
C LEU A 114 25.13 0.04 -6.74
N SER A 115 26.00 0.86 -6.17
CA SER A 115 26.86 0.41 -5.06
C SER A 115 26.01 0.08 -3.83
N ALA A 116 26.52 -0.75 -2.92
CA ALA A 116 25.79 -1.17 -1.71
C ALA A 116 25.25 0.03 -0.90
N GLU A 117 25.99 1.14 -0.83
CA GLU A 117 25.55 2.37 -0.14
C GLU A 117 24.35 3.05 -0.82
N HIS A 118 24.24 2.94 -2.14
CA HIS A 118 23.11 3.52 -2.88
C HIS A 118 21.87 2.64 -2.85
N VAL A 119 21.99 1.34 -2.55
CA VAL A 119 20.85 0.42 -2.44
C VAL A 119 19.91 0.87 -1.33
N ASP A 120 20.42 1.23 -0.15
CA ASP A 120 19.58 1.66 0.97
C ASP A 120 18.85 2.97 0.67
N LYS A 121 19.58 3.95 0.12
CA LYS A 121 19.01 5.26 -0.28
C LYS A 121 17.93 5.08 -1.35
N TYR A 122 18.20 4.25 -2.36
CA TYR A 122 17.25 3.90 -3.41
C TYR A 122 16.01 3.17 -2.83
N SER A 123 16.21 2.24 -1.90
CA SER A 123 15.13 1.54 -1.20
C SER A 123 14.20 2.51 -0.47
N CYS A 124 14.76 3.47 0.26
CA CYS A 124 13.99 4.51 0.94
C CYS A 124 13.21 5.38 -0.06
N LEU A 125 13.82 5.76 -1.19
CA LEU A 125 13.15 6.53 -2.22
C LEU A 125 11.97 5.76 -2.82
N CYS A 126 12.16 4.48 -3.18
CA CYS A 126 11.08 3.64 -3.69
C CYS A 126 9.94 3.50 -2.67
N LEU A 127 10.26 3.34 -1.38
CA LEU A 127 9.26 3.27 -0.32
C LEU A 127 8.45 4.57 -0.20
N MET A 128 9.13 5.73 -0.23
CA MET A 128 8.46 7.04 -0.18
C MET A 128 7.56 7.26 -1.40
N SER A 129 8.06 6.96 -2.60
CA SER A 129 7.27 7.04 -3.84
C SER A 129 6.03 6.14 -3.78
N LEU A 130 6.17 4.94 -3.22
CA LEU A 130 5.04 4.03 -3.03
C LEU A 130 4.01 4.56 -2.04
N MET A 131 4.44 5.16 -0.93
CA MET A 131 3.54 5.77 0.05
C MET A 131 2.72 6.91 -0.57
N VAL A 132 3.38 7.78 -1.35
CA VAL A 132 2.72 8.88 -2.07
C VAL A 132 1.71 8.32 -3.08
N LEU A 133 2.10 7.31 -3.87
CA LEU A 133 1.22 6.66 -4.84
C LEU A 133 -0.03 6.05 -4.18
N ARG A 134 0.16 5.28 -3.10
CA ARG A 134 -0.95 4.64 -2.36
C ARG A 134 -1.88 5.66 -1.73
N TYR A 135 -1.32 6.71 -1.16
CA TYR A 135 -2.12 7.80 -0.58
C TYR A 135 -2.92 8.55 -1.64
N THR A 136 -2.33 8.77 -2.82
CA THR A 136 -3.02 9.41 -3.96
C THR A 136 -4.19 8.56 -4.43
N ILE A 137 -3.99 7.26 -4.61
CA ILE A 137 -5.06 6.30 -4.96
C ILE A 137 -6.15 6.27 -3.89
N TYR A 138 -5.78 6.35 -2.60
CA TYR A 138 -6.75 6.42 -1.51
C TYR A 138 -7.61 7.68 -1.60
N ILE A 139 -7.00 8.86 -1.78
CA ILE A 139 -7.74 10.12 -1.96
C ILE A 139 -8.70 10.01 -3.14
N ILE A 140 -8.23 9.57 -4.31
CA ILE A 140 -9.06 9.44 -5.52
C ILE A 140 -10.27 8.55 -5.25
N ASN A 141 -10.06 7.38 -4.63
CA ASN A 141 -11.15 6.47 -4.31
C ASN A 141 -12.15 7.05 -3.30
N SER A 142 -11.64 7.75 -2.29
CA SER A 142 -12.47 8.37 -1.25
C SER A 142 -13.35 9.48 -1.82
N GLU A 143 -12.78 10.36 -2.62
CA GLU A 143 -13.49 11.51 -3.19
C GLU A 143 -14.49 11.11 -4.27
N LEU A 144 -14.16 10.10 -5.08
CA LEU A 144 -15.03 9.60 -6.15
C LEU A 144 -16.00 8.50 -5.66
N GLY A 145 -15.97 8.13 -4.38
CA GLY A 145 -16.81 7.07 -3.80
C GLY A 145 -16.58 5.69 -4.43
N LEU A 146 -15.40 5.44 -5.00
CA LEU A 146 -15.09 4.22 -5.74
C LEU A 146 -14.77 3.06 -4.78
N GLN A 147 -15.55 1.98 -4.87
CA GLN A 147 -15.38 0.80 -4.04
C GLN A 147 -15.50 -0.51 -4.83
N GLY A 148 -15.05 -1.61 -4.23
CA GLY A 148 -15.16 -2.95 -4.81
C GLY A 148 -14.51 -3.05 -6.19
N LYS A 149 -15.27 -3.55 -7.18
CA LYS A 149 -14.80 -3.71 -8.56
C LYS A 149 -14.53 -2.39 -9.27
N ASN A 150 -15.14 -1.30 -8.83
CA ASN A 150 -15.00 0.02 -9.46
C ASN A 150 -13.82 0.82 -8.92
N LYS A 151 -13.11 0.30 -7.90
CA LYS A 151 -11.97 0.92 -7.27
C LYS A 151 -10.93 1.37 -8.30
N PHE A 152 -10.40 2.57 -8.10
CA PHE A 152 -9.21 3.07 -8.77
C PHE A 152 -7.97 2.33 -8.25
N THR A 153 -7.16 1.79 -9.16
CA THR A 153 -5.99 0.95 -8.86
C THR A 153 -4.77 1.46 -9.60
N GLU A 154 -3.60 0.89 -9.31
CA GLU A 154 -2.34 1.21 -9.99
C GLU A 154 -2.44 0.98 -11.50
N SER A 155 -3.15 -0.09 -11.92
CA SER A 155 -3.36 -0.37 -13.35
C SER A 155 -4.05 0.79 -14.05
N LYS A 156 -5.12 1.33 -13.46
CA LYS A 156 -5.86 2.47 -14.04
C LYS A 156 -4.99 3.73 -14.10
N LEU A 157 -4.09 3.93 -13.14
CA LEU A 157 -3.13 5.03 -13.20
C LEU A 157 -2.12 4.82 -14.33
N ASN A 158 -1.62 3.59 -14.50
CA ASN A 158 -0.72 3.25 -15.59
C ASN A 158 -1.41 3.41 -16.95
N ASP A 159 -2.68 3.03 -17.08
CA ASP A 159 -3.47 3.21 -18.30
C ASP A 159 -3.60 4.70 -18.66
N ILE A 160 -3.81 5.58 -17.66
CA ILE A 160 -3.80 7.03 -17.85
C ILE A 160 -2.42 7.53 -18.29
N ALA A 161 -1.35 7.07 -17.65
CA ALA A 161 0.02 7.52 -17.94
C ALA A 161 0.50 7.06 -19.33
N MET A 162 0.13 5.84 -19.73
CA MET A 162 0.52 5.21 -21.00
C MET A 162 -0.47 5.49 -22.14
N GLY A 163 -1.63 6.06 -21.83
CA GLY A 163 -2.66 6.37 -22.82
C GLY A 163 -2.19 7.40 -23.84
N VAL A 164 -1.75 6.94 -25.01
CA VAL A 164 -1.35 7.81 -26.12
C VAL A 164 -2.60 8.33 -26.84
N ILE A 165 -2.88 9.62 -26.68
CA ILE A 165 -4.09 10.27 -27.24
C ILE A 165 -3.76 11.05 -28.51
N ARG A 166 -2.57 11.64 -28.57
CA ARG A 166 -2.13 12.44 -29.71
C ARG A 166 -0.64 12.27 -29.93
N ILE A 167 -0.27 12.04 -31.19
CA ILE A 167 1.11 12.18 -31.66
C ILE A 167 1.18 13.49 -32.43
N ILE A 168 2.17 14.31 -32.12
CA ILE A 168 2.46 15.55 -32.84
C ILE A 168 3.81 15.37 -33.52
N ILE A 169 3.85 15.60 -34.83
CA ILE A 169 5.09 15.67 -35.60
C ILE A 169 5.50 17.13 -35.64
N LEU A 170 6.74 17.37 -35.21
CA LEU A 170 7.34 18.70 -35.22
C LEU A 170 8.46 18.72 -36.26
N THR A 171 8.43 19.72 -37.14
CA THR A 171 9.56 20.04 -38.04
C THR A 171 10.02 21.45 -37.70
N ASP A 172 11.30 21.61 -37.37
CA ASP A 172 11.89 22.88 -36.92
C ASP A 172 11.15 23.55 -35.75
N GLY A 173 10.59 22.73 -34.84
CA GLY A 173 9.83 23.20 -33.68
C GLY A 173 8.40 23.66 -33.98
N VAL A 174 7.97 23.57 -35.24
CA VAL A 174 6.61 23.87 -35.68
C VAL A 174 5.83 22.57 -35.84
N GLU A 175 4.60 22.54 -35.32
CA GLU A 175 3.67 21.44 -35.55
C GLU A 175 3.35 21.33 -37.04
N THR A 176 3.84 20.25 -37.66
CA THR A 176 3.63 19.94 -39.07
C THR A 176 2.46 18.99 -39.26
N ASP A 177 2.31 18.00 -38.38
CA ASP A 177 1.20 17.06 -38.42
C ASP A 177 0.78 16.64 -37.01
N SER A 178 -0.48 16.22 -36.85
CA SER A 178 -0.89 15.49 -35.65
C SER A 178 -1.90 14.39 -35.93
N PHE A 179 -1.75 13.30 -35.19
CA PHE A 179 -2.62 12.14 -35.23
C PHE A 179 -3.29 12.01 -33.88
N LYS A 180 -4.62 12.13 -33.87
CA LYS A 180 -5.42 11.89 -32.68
C LYS A 180 -6.00 10.48 -32.73
N PHE A 181 -5.81 9.73 -31.66
CA PHE A 181 -6.39 8.41 -31.50
C PHE A 181 -7.70 8.55 -30.73
N SER A 182 -8.80 8.03 -31.27
CA SER A 182 -10.08 7.92 -30.57
C SER A 182 -10.62 6.51 -30.73
N ASN A 183 -10.67 5.78 -29.64
CA ASN A 183 -11.39 4.51 -29.53
C ASN A 183 -12.04 4.44 -28.13
N SER A 184 -12.93 3.47 -27.92
CA SER A 184 -13.69 3.34 -26.67
C SER A 184 -12.79 3.25 -25.43
N HIS A 185 -11.61 2.63 -25.56
CA HIS A 185 -10.65 2.51 -24.47
C HIS A 185 -9.95 3.85 -24.16
N THR A 186 -9.54 4.60 -25.19
CA THR A 186 -8.97 5.94 -25.03
C THR A 186 -9.97 6.92 -24.40
N ASP A 187 -11.25 6.81 -24.76
CA ASP A 187 -12.32 7.64 -24.19
C ASP A 187 -12.56 7.33 -22.70
N GLU A 188 -12.56 6.06 -22.31
CA GLU A 188 -12.66 5.63 -20.91
C GLU A 188 -11.50 6.16 -20.06
N ILE A 189 -10.27 6.04 -20.57
CA ILE A 189 -9.06 6.56 -19.91
C ILE A 189 -9.17 8.08 -19.72
N TRP A 190 -9.63 8.80 -20.74
CA TRP A 190 -9.74 10.26 -20.69
C TRP A 190 -10.83 10.74 -19.73
N ASN A 191 -11.98 10.09 -19.74
CA ASN A 191 -13.07 10.38 -18.80
C ASN A 191 -12.62 10.17 -17.35
N LEU A 192 -11.82 9.13 -17.11
CA LEU A 192 -11.24 8.86 -15.79
C LEU A 192 -10.21 9.93 -15.39
N TYR A 193 -9.31 10.32 -16.31
CA TYR A 193 -8.35 11.40 -16.09
C TYR A 193 -9.04 12.73 -15.74
N GLU A 194 -10.04 13.14 -16.52
CA GLU A 194 -10.77 14.40 -16.28
C GLU A 194 -11.56 14.36 -14.96
N SER A 195 -12.10 13.21 -14.58
CA SER A 195 -12.77 13.02 -13.28
C SER A 195 -11.79 13.21 -12.11
N ILE A 196 -10.59 12.64 -12.22
CA ILE A 196 -9.53 12.79 -11.22
C ILE A 196 -9.05 14.24 -11.15
N LYS A 197 -8.81 14.87 -12.31
CA LYS A 197 -8.37 16.26 -12.39
C LYS A 197 -9.37 17.21 -11.73
N LYS A 198 -10.66 17.08 -12.03
CA LYS A 198 -11.73 17.87 -11.39
C LYS A 198 -11.75 17.67 -9.88
N CYS A 199 -11.64 16.42 -9.43
CA CYS A 199 -11.57 16.10 -8.01
C CYS A 199 -10.37 16.78 -7.32
N LEU A 200 -9.17 16.72 -7.91
CA LEU A 200 -7.97 17.32 -7.35
C LEU A 200 -8.03 18.86 -7.34
N LEU A 201 -8.55 19.47 -8.42
CA LEU A 201 -8.72 20.93 -8.50
C LEU A 201 -9.73 21.46 -7.48
N ASN A 202 -10.85 20.75 -7.27
CA ASN A 202 -11.83 21.12 -6.25
C ASN A 202 -11.26 21.06 -4.83
N LYS A 203 -10.35 20.11 -4.57
CA LYS A 203 -9.74 19.92 -3.24
C LYS A 203 -8.55 20.84 -2.99
N TYR A 204 -7.83 21.21 -4.04
CA TYR A 204 -6.64 22.06 -3.99
C TYR A 204 -6.69 23.16 -5.06
N PRO A 205 -7.57 24.17 -4.89
CA PRO A 205 -7.77 25.23 -5.88
C PRO A 205 -6.51 26.05 -6.17
N GLN A 206 -5.56 26.11 -5.22
CA GLN A 206 -4.26 26.76 -5.40
C GLN A 206 -3.38 26.17 -6.52
N ILE A 207 -3.69 24.98 -7.05
CA ILE A 207 -2.92 24.36 -8.14
C ILE A 207 -3.15 25.08 -9.48
N GLU A 208 -4.29 25.74 -9.67
CA GLU A 208 -4.59 26.48 -10.91
C GLU A 208 -3.82 27.81 -11.02
N ASN A 209 -3.44 28.39 -9.89
CA ASN A 209 -2.80 29.72 -9.83
C ASN A 209 -1.28 29.71 -10.08
N ASN A 210 -0.69 28.55 -10.39
CA ASN A 210 0.75 28.39 -10.67
C ASN A 210 1.06 28.17 -12.17
N LYS A 211 0.16 28.59 -13.06
CA LYS A 211 0.41 28.62 -14.51
C LYS A 211 0.84 30.00 -14.99
#